data_AF-A0A2D8BQ93-F1
#
_entry.id   AF-A0A2D8BQ93-F1
#
_cell.length_a   1.000
_cell.length_b   1.000
_cell.length_c   1.000
_cell.angle_alpha   90.00
_cell.angle_beta   90.00
_cell.angle_gamma   90.00
#
_symmetry.space_group_name_H-M   'P 1'
#
loop_
_entity.id
_entity.type
_entity.pdbx_description
1 polymer ?
#
loop_
_entity_poly.entity_id
_entity_poly.type
_entity_poly.pdbx_seq_one_letter_code
_entity_poly.pdbx_strand_id
1 'polypeptide(L)'
;MFVYGSEFKKGTNGMDGSYDADFAAKENNPIILKEKYEVSGSELAHIGWVEVTTENGASGYLWYLKSEHESRLRFEDYMELAMVEGVPAASGSAAASAGFKGTKGLFYEVENNGNVTSGTIDARLDLEDIAKVLDKEGAIQENVMFVNRGTGFDIDKVLAAQNNFGSSGASYGLFDNDEDMALNLGFSGFRIGYDFYKSDWKYLNDASTRGNIGGVDGIIVPAGTMTVYDQVLGQNAQRPFLHVRYRQSASEDRKYKNWVTGSAGSAGMSSDLDAMQVHFLSERCLVTMGANNFILMQ
;
A
#
# COMPACT_ATOMS: atom_id res chain seq x y z
N MET A 1 12.11 17.46 20.75
CA MET A 1 12.83 18.19 21.81
C MET A 1 12.20 19.57 21.93
N PHE A 2 11.56 19.90 23.06
CA PHE A 2 10.98 21.23 23.26
C PHE A 2 12.09 22.21 23.66
N VAL A 3 12.33 23.23 22.84
CA VAL A 3 13.28 24.31 23.12
C VAL A 3 12.48 25.55 23.49
N TYR A 4 12.48 25.91 24.77
CA TYR A 4 11.70 27.04 25.29
C TYR A 4 12.46 28.38 25.24
N GLY A 5 13.77 28.33 24.98
CA GLY A 5 14.61 29.52 24.86
C GLY A 5 16.07 29.24 25.18
N SER A 6 16.93 30.17 24.81
CA SER A 6 18.34 30.22 25.20
C SER A 6 18.57 31.49 26.02
N GLU A 7 19.04 31.34 27.25
CA GLU A 7 19.38 32.47 28.11
C GLU A 7 20.88 32.78 27.99
N PHE A 8 21.20 34.06 27.72
CA PHE A 8 22.58 34.54 27.69
C PHE A 8 22.80 35.62 28.76
N LYS A 9 24.00 35.66 29.32
CA LYS A 9 24.39 36.67 30.31
C LYS A 9 24.52 38.04 29.63
N LYS A 10 24.22 39.12 30.37
CA LYS A 10 24.44 40.48 29.87
C LYS A 10 25.93 40.71 29.58
N GLY A 11 26.25 41.17 28.37
CA GLY A 11 27.62 41.50 27.96
C GLY A 11 28.44 40.32 27.42
N THR A 12 27.84 39.17 27.13
CA THR A 12 28.52 38.07 26.43
C THR A 12 28.41 38.21 24.91
N ASN A 13 29.38 37.63 24.19
CA ASN A 13 29.27 37.44 22.75
C ASN A 13 28.07 36.52 22.41
N GLY A 14 27.70 36.48 21.13
CA GLY A 14 26.60 35.65 20.63
C GLY A 14 26.79 34.15 20.92
N MET A 15 25.77 33.36 20.60
CA MET A 15 25.77 31.91 20.83
C MET A 15 27.03 31.26 20.24
N ASP A 16 27.75 30.50 21.07
CA ASP A 16 28.91 29.73 20.66
C ASP A 16 28.47 28.28 20.42
N GLY A 17 28.45 27.86 19.16
CA GLY A 17 27.85 26.61 18.67
C GLY A 17 26.72 26.83 17.64
N SER A 18 26.38 25.80 16.88
CA SER A 18 25.22 25.76 15.98
C SER A 18 24.26 24.67 16.46
N TYR A 19 22.97 24.96 16.44
CA TYR A 19 21.95 23.92 16.51
C TYR A 19 21.66 23.48 15.09
N ASP A 20 22.32 22.40 14.66
CA ASP A 20 22.00 21.79 13.38
C ASP A 20 20.72 20.96 13.51
N ALA A 21 19.89 21.01 12.48
CA ALA A 21 18.67 20.22 12.44
C ALA A 21 19.03 18.73 12.28
N ASP A 22 18.60 17.90 13.22
CA ASP A 22 18.65 16.45 13.05
C ASP A 22 17.72 16.05 11.89
N PHE A 23 18.27 15.34 10.90
CA PHE A 23 17.48 14.72 9.84
C PHE A 23 17.39 13.20 10.08
N ALA A 24 16.16 12.68 10.13
CA ALA A 24 15.93 11.24 10.21
C ALA A 24 15.81 10.66 8.80
N ALA A 25 16.91 10.14 8.25
CA ALA A 25 16.86 9.37 7.01
C ALA A 25 16.42 7.92 7.32
N LYS A 26 15.34 7.48 6.67
CA LYS A 26 14.83 6.10 6.77
C LYS A 26 15.07 5.37 5.46
N GLU A 27 15.46 4.11 5.57
CA GLU A 27 15.76 3.25 4.42
C GLU A 27 14.80 2.07 4.34
N ASN A 28 14.41 1.70 3.13
CA ASN A 28 13.67 0.48 2.81
C ASN A 28 14.37 -0.27 1.66
N ASN A 29 14.43 -1.59 1.76
CA ASN A 29 15.08 -2.43 0.75
C ASN A 29 14.07 -2.84 -0.34
N PRO A 30 14.40 -2.71 -1.63
CA PRO A 30 13.61 -3.29 -2.71
C PRO A 30 13.69 -4.81 -2.69
N ILE A 31 12.56 -5.45 -3.00
CA ILE A 31 12.46 -6.91 -3.16
C ILE A 31 12.22 -7.26 -4.62
N ILE A 32 12.74 -8.42 -5.02
CA ILE A 32 12.55 -8.99 -6.35
C ILE A 32 11.55 -10.14 -6.21
N LEU A 33 10.44 -10.04 -6.92
CA LEU A 33 9.41 -11.06 -7.01
C LEU A 33 9.52 -11.74 -8.36
N LYS A 34 9.44 -13.08 -8.35
CA LYS A 34 9.51 -13.93 -9.53
C LYS A 34 8.44 -14.99 -9.45
N GLU A 35 7.79 -15.24 -10.55
CA GLU A 35 6.89 -16.37 -10.71
C GLU A 35 7.09 -17.02 -12.08
N LYS A 36 6.80 -18.32 -12.16
CA LYS A 36 6.93 -19.11 -13.38
C LYS A 36 5.70 -19.99 -13.54
N TYR A 37 5.05 -19.86 -14.69
CA TYR A 37 4.09 -20.82 -15.17
C TYR A 37 4.75 -21.72 -16.23
N GLU A 38 4.53 -23.02 -16.17
CA GLU A 38 5.08 -23.99 -17.12
C GLU A 38 4.03 -25.01 -17.51
N VAL A 39 3.99 -25.34 -18.79
CA VAL A 39 3.14 -26.40 -19.35
C VAL A 39 3.93 -27.16 -20.41
N SER A 40 3.80 -28.48 -20.43
CA SER A 40 4.52 -29.33 -21.39
C SER A 40 3.92 -29.23 -22.80
N GLY A 41 4.75 -29.38 -23.83
CA GLY A 41 4.29 -29.31 -25.22
C GLY A 41 3.29 -30.41 -25.60
N SER A 42 3.44 -31.59 -25.00
CA SER A 42 2.50 -32.70 -25.18
C SER A 42 1.11 -32.41 -24.59
N GLU A 43 1.03 -31.74 -23.43
CA GLU A 43 -0.24 -31.37 -22.82
C GLU A 43 -0.93 -30.20 -23.55
N LEU A 44 -0.15 -29.29 -24.16
CA LEU A 44 -0.67 -28.22 -25.03
C LEU A 44 -1.37 -28.77 -26.28
N ALA A 45 -0.91 -29.91 -26.81
CA ALA A 45 -1.46 -30.53 -28.02
C ALA A 45 -2.77 -31.31 -27.77
N HIS A 46 -3.19 -31.47 -26.51
CA HIS A 46 -4.37 -32.24 -26.17
C HIS A 46 -5.66 -31.42 -26.42
N ILE A 47 -6.66 -32.04 -27.06
CA ILE A 47 -7.98 -31.46 -27.26
C ILE A 47 -8.68 -31.29 -25.90
N GLY A 48 -8.91 -30.04 -25.50
CA GLY A 48 -9.72 -29.71 -24.33
C GLY A 48 -11.21 -29.87 -24.63
N TRP A 49 -11.88 -30.79 -23.94
CA TRP A 49 -13.33 -31.00 -24.03
C TRP A 49 -14.13 -30.22 -22.98
N VAL A 50 -13.44 -29.55 -22.07
CA VAL A 50 -14.02 -28.78 -20.96
C VAL A 50 -13.82 -27.30 -21.26
N GLU A 51 -14.92 -26.56 -21.36
CA GLU A 51 -14.87 -25.10 -21.43
C GLU A 51 -14.42 -24.56 -20.08
N VAL A 52 -13.41 -23.71 -20.12
CA VAL A 52 -12.78 -23.11 -18.96
C VAL A 52 -13.12 -21.62 -18.97
N THR A 53 -13.73 -21.15 -17.89
CA THR A 53 -14.00 -19.74 -17.65
C THR A 53 -12.92 -19.15 -16.74
N THR A 54 -12.49 -17.93 -17.06
CA THR A 54 -11.56 -17.15 -16.25
C THR A 54 -12.33 -16.22 -15.30
N GLU A 55 -11.68 -15.78 -14.24
CA GLU A 55 -12.28 -14.86 -13.25
C GLU A 55 -12.64 -13.49 -13.84
N ASN A 56 -12.02 -13.10 -14.96
CA ASN A 56 -12.31 -11.89 -15.72
C ASN A 56 -13.38 -12.09 -16.83
N GLY A 57 -14.10 -13.21 -16.82
CA GLY A 57 -15.24 -13.44 -17.72
C GLY A 57 -14.90 -13.90 -19.14
N ALA A 58 -13.62 -14.19 -19.47
CA ALA A 58 -13.27 -14.83 -20.74
C ALA A 58 -13.51 -16.35 -20.65
N SER A 59 -14.17 -16.92 -21.67
CA SER A 59 -14.41 -18.37 -21.80
C SER A 59 -13.67 -18.95 -23.00
N GLY A 60 -13.19 -20.20 -22.87
CA GLY A 60 -12.51 -20.90 -23.96
C GLY A 60 -12.14 -22.33 -23.59
N TYR A 61 -11.73 -23.11 -24.59
CA TYR A 61 -11.39 -24.54 -24.42
C TYR A 61 -9.89 -24.78 -24.11
N LEU A 62 -9.10 -23.71 -24.02
CA LEU A 62 -7.65 -23.76 -23.84
C LEU A 62 -7.29 -23.57 -22.36
N TRP A 63 -7.28 -24.67 -21.63
CA TRP A 63 -7.01 -24.71 -20.17
C TRP A 63 -5.65 -24.09 -19.78
N TYR A 64 -4.65 -24.19 -20.65
CA TYR A 64 -3.31 -23.67 -20.37
C TYR A 64 -3.25 -22.14 -20.40
N LEU A 65 -4.09 -21.47 -21.21
CA LEU A 65 -4.21 -20.02 -21.20
C LEU A 65 -4.87 -19.55 -19.91
N LYS A 66 -5.91 -20.25 -19.45
CA LYS A 66 -6.54 -19.97 -18.16
C LYS A 66 -5.55 -20.09 -17.01
N SER A 67 -4.74 -21.14 -17.02
CA SER A 67 -3.73 -21.38 -15.98
C SER A 67 -2.60 -20.33 -16.02
N GLU A 68 -2.22 -19.84 -17.20
CA GLU A 68 -1.34 -18.68 -17.32
C GLU A 68 -1.99 -17.42 -16.73
N HIS A 69 -3.24 -17.13 -17.09
CA HIS A 69 -3.99 -15.98 -16.58
C HIS A 69 -4.13 -16.00 -15.05
N GLU A 70 -4.45 -17.15 -14.46
CA GLU A 70 -4.49 -17.30 -13.00
C GLU A 70 -3.12 -17.10 -12.37
N SER A 71 -2.05 -17.59 -13.00
CA SER A 71 -0.68 -17.35 -12.51
C SER A 71 -0.28 -15.88 -12.57
N ARG A 72 -0.77 -15.14 -13.57
CA ARG A 72 -0.60 -13.69 -13.68
C ARG A 72 -1.35 -12.95 -12.56
N LEU A 73 -2.62 -13.28 -12.33
CA LEU A 73 -3.42 -12.68 -11.25
C LEU A 73 -2.77 -12.92 -9.88
N ARG A 74 -2.34 -14.16 -9.60
CA ARG A 74 -1.59 -14.46 -8.36
C ARG A 74 -0.31 -13.65 -8.23
N PHE A 75 0.42 -13.46 -9.33
CA PHE A 75 1.63 -12.64 -9.31
C PHE A 75 1.31 -11.17 -9.01
N GLU A 76 0.21 -10.64 -9.56
CA GLU A 76 -0.32 -9.31 -9.23
C GLU A 76 -0.66 -9.19 -7.74
N ASP A 77 -1.38 -10.17 -7.18
CA ASP A 77 -1.68 -10.21 -5.76
C ASP A 77 -0.40 -10.28 -4.91
N TYR A 78 0.57 -11.13 -5.24
CA TYR A 78 1.84 -11.19 -4.49
C TYR A 78 2.59 -9.87 -4.50
N MET A 79 2.56 -9.16 -5.62
CA MET A 79 3.20 -7.86 -5.72
C MET A 79 2.55 -6.80 -4.84
N GLU A 80 1.23 -6.85 -4.65
CA GLU A 80 0.50 -5.94 -3.76
C GLU A 80 0.68 -6.34 -2.29
N LEU A 81 0.45 -7.62 -1.98
CA LEU A 81 0.56 -8.17 -0.63
C LEU A 81 1.95 -8.00 -0.05
N ALA A 82 3.01 -8.17 -0.85
CA ALA A 82 4.37 -7.96 -0.38
C ALA A 82 4.66 -6.50 0.03
N MET A 83 3.93 -5.52 -0.54
CA MET A 83 4.05 -4.11 -0.14
C MET A 83 3.19 -3.79 1.09
N VAL A 84 2.09 -4.51 1.32
CA VAL A 84 1.24 -4.31 2.50
C VAL A 84 1.83 -4.99 3.73
N GLU A 85 2.19 -6.27 3.60
CA GLU A 85 2.56 -7.19 4.70
C GLU A 85 4.07 -7.39 4.86
N GLY A 86 4.90 -6.74 4.04
CA GLY A 86 6.34 -6.89 4.10
C GLY A 86 6.90 -6.60 5.51
N VAL A 87 7.70 -7.52 6.04
CA VAL A 87 8.45 -7.33 7.29
C VAL A 87 9.94 -7.55 7.01
N PRO A 88 10.85 -6.76 7.62
CA PRO A 88 12.28 -7.04 7.53
C PRO A 88 12.60 -8.43 8.10
N ALA A 89 13.65 -9.05 7.58
CA ALA A 89 14.05 -10.38 8.04
C ALA A 89 14.46 -10.32 9.52
N ALA A 90 13.67 -10.99 10.37
CA ALA A 90 13.94 -11.04 11.81
C ALA A 90 15.29 -11.72 12.09
N SER A 91 16.00 -11.25 13.11
CA SER A 91 17.27 -11.87 13.54
C SER A 91 17.04 -13.34 13.91
N GLY A 92 17.84 -14.24 13.35
CA GLY A 92 17.69 -15.70 13.54
C GLY A 92 16.60 -16.36 12.69
N SER A 93 15.89 -15.61 11.84
CA SER A 93 14.97 -16.21 10.84
C SER A 93 15.74 -16.92 9.72
N ALA A 94 15.10 -17.91 9.08
CA ALA A 94 15.67 -18.58 7.91
C ALA A 94 16.00 -17.61 6.77
N ALA A 95 15.20 -16.54 6.62
CA ALA A 95 15.46 -15.47 5.65
C ALA A 95 16.76 -14.72 5.96
N ALA A 96 17.00 -14.36 7.22
CA ALA A 96 18.24 -13.71 7.66
C ALA A 96 19.45 -14.65 7.49
N SER A 97 19.31 -15.93 7.82
CA SER A 97 20.36 -16.95 7.62
C SER A 97 20.71 -17.15 6.13
N ALA A 98 19.74 -16.97 5.23
CA ALA A 98 19.95 -17.01 3.79
C ALA A 98 20.46 -15.68 3.19
N GLY A 99 20.70 -14.66 4.01
CA GLY A 99 21.19 -13.35 3.58
C GLY A 99 20.12 -12.42 2.98
N PHE A 100 18.84 -12.77 3.10
CA PHE A 100 17.73 -11.90 2.68
C PHE A 100 17.45 -10.84 3.75
N LYS A 101 17.28 -9.59 3.34
CA LYS A 101 17.01 -8.46 4.24
C LYS A 101 15.51 -8.26 4.54
N GLY A 102 14.63 -8.79 3.69
CA GLY A 102 13.20 -8.44 3.69
C GLY A 102 12.94 -7.02 3.19
N THR A 103 11.67 -6.63 3.16
CA THR A 103 11.21 -5.27 2.85
C THR A 103 10.28 -4.80 3.96
N LYS A 104 10.15 -3.50 4.13
CA LYS A 104 9.21 -2.91 5.07
C LYS A 104 7.94 -2.54 4.32
N GLY A 105 6.85 -3.19 4.69
CA GLY A 105 5.51 -2.97 4.15
C GLY A 105 4.77 -1.86 4.88
N LEU A 106 3.54 -1.61 4.44
CA LEU A 106 2.69 -0.53 4.93
C LEU A 106 2.43 -0.65 6.44
N PHE A 107 1.96 -1.81 6.89
CA PHE A 107 1.62 -2.00 8.31
C PHE A 107 2.85 -1.91 9.19
N TYR A 108 3.96 -2.55 8.79
CA TYR A 108 5.20 -2.50 9.54
C TYR A 108 5.71 -1.05 9.70
N GLU A 109 5.70 -0.24 8.64
CA GLU A 109 6.20 1.13 8.78
C GLU A 109 5.29 2.04 9.60
N VAL A 110 3.97 1.90 9.47
CA VAL A 110 3.05 2.72 10.28
C VAL A 110 3.07 2.30 11.75
N GLU A 111 3.21 1.01 12.05
CA GLU A 111 3.30 0.52 13.43
C GLU A 111 4.58 1.01 14.14
N ASN A 112 5.71 1.08 13.44
CA ASN A 112 6.99 1.48 14.04
C ASN A 112 7.25 2.99 14.00
N ASN A 113 6.63 3.72 13.07
CA ASN A 113 6.97 5.11 12.79
C ASN A 113 5.78 6.05 12.67
N GLY A 114 4.56 5.52 12.67
CA GLY A 114 3.32 6.27 12.61
C GLY A 114 2.58 6.22 13.94
N ASN A 115 1.28 6.53 13.86
CA ASN A 115 0.39 6.46 15.01
C ASN A 115 -0.38 5.14 15.00
N VAL A 116 -0.57 4.57 16.19
CA VAL A 116 -1.38 3.37 16.39
C VAL A 116 -2.51 3.73 17.34
N THR A 117 -3.74 3.40 16.94
CA THR A 117 -4.92 3.47 17.78
C THR A 117 -5.46 2.06 17.98
N SER A 118 -5.93 1.77 19.19
CA SER A 118 -6.45 0.45 19.54
C SER A 118 -7.85 0.55 20.12
N GLY A 119 -8.69 -0.43 19.83
CA GLY A 119 -10.03 -0.54 20.39
C GLY A 119 -11.14 -0.13 19.43
N THR A 120 -12.38 -0.39 19.85
CA THR A 120 -13.58 -0.22 19.01
C THR A 120 -14.07 1.23 19.03
N ILE A 121 -14.63 1.67 17.90
CA ILE A 121 -15.23 2.99 17.75
C ILE A 121 -16.69 2.91 18.21
N ASP A 122 -16.94 3.16 19.50
CA ASP A 122 -18.26 3.02 20.11
C ASP A 122 -18.99 4.36 20.24
N ALA A 123 -18.24 5.47 20.27
CA ALA A 123 -18.76 6.81 20.47
C ALA A 123 -18.10 7.83 19.54
N ARG A 124 -18.75 9.00 19.43
CA ARG A 124 -18.20 10.14 18.69
C ARG A 124 -16.84 10.58 19.24
N LEU A 125 -16.63 10.46 20.55
CA LEU A 125 -15.37 10.84 21.21
C LEU A 125 -14.18 10.05 20.65
N ASP A 126 -14.37 8.79 20.25
CA ASP A 126 -13.30 7.97 19.70
C ASP A 126 -12.83 8.51 18.33
N LEU A 127 -13.77 8.97 17.50
CA LEU A 127 -13.45 9.65 16.23
C LEU A 127 -12.81 11.03 16.46
N GLU A 128 -13.21 11.74 17.50
CA GLU A 128 -12.57 13.01 17.88
C GLU A 128 -11.15 12.80 18.42
N ASP A 129 -10.87 11.68 19.09
CA ASP A 129 -9.53 11.34 19.54
C ASP A 129 -8.60 10.99 18.38
N ILE A 130 -9.11 10.32 17.33
CA ILE A 130 -8.39 10.16 16.06
C ILE A 130 -8.03 11.54 15.46
N ALA A 131 -8.99 12.48 15.42
CA ALA A 131 -8.73 13.83 14.92
C ALA A 131 -7.68 14.59 15.77
N LYS A 132 -7.68 14.41 17.10
CA LYS A 132 -6.64 15.00 17.98
C LYS A 132 -5.26 14.41 17.76
N VAL A 133 -5.16 13.11 17.41
CA VAL A 133 -3.88 12.49 17.05
C VAL A 133 -3.34 13.12 15.77
N LEU A 134 -4.20 13.33 14.76
CA LEU A 134 -3.83 14.02 13.52
C LEU A 134 -3.40 15.48 13.74
N ASP A 135 -4.08 16.20 14.64
CA ASP A 135 -3.75 17.59 15.00
C ASP A 135 -2.35 17.72 15.62
N LYS A 136 -1.95 16.77 16.47
CA LYS A 136 -0.60 16.75 17.07
C LYS A 136 0.52 16.68 16.04
N GLU A 137 0.29 15.99 14.93
CA GLU A 137 1.28 15.77 13.89
C GLU A 137 1.24 16.85 12.79
N GLY A 138 0.27 17.77 12.84
CA GLY A 138 0.03 18.74 11.78
C GLY A 138 -0.40 18.06 10.48
N ALA A 139 -1.20 16.99 10.60
CA ALA A 139 -1.61 16.18 9.47
C ALA A 139 -2.53 16.95 8.50
N ILE A 140 -2.64 16.43 7.28
CA ILE A 140 -3.41 17.02 6.20
C ILE A 140 -4.92 16.97 6.52
N GLN A 141 -5.64 18.00 6.08
CA GLN A 141 -7.07 18.17 6.29
C GLN A 141 -7.90 16.98 5.78
N GLU A 142 -7.51 16.40 4.65
CA GLU A 142 -8.21 15.30 3.98
C GLU A 142 -7.48 13.96 4.18
N ASN A 143 -8.23 12.91 4.56
CA ASN A 143 -7.68 11.59 4.85
C ASN A 143 -8.60 10.49 4.30
N VAL A 144 -8.00 9.41 3.81
CA VAL A 144 -8.70 8.20 3.38
C VAL A 144 -8.60 7.14 4.46
N MET A 145 -9.73 6.51 4.80
CA MET A 145 -9.81 5.42 5.76
C MET A 145 -10.13 4.11 5.04
N PHE A 146 -9.21 3.15 5.10
CA PHE A 146 -9.41 1.78 4.65
C PHE A 146 -9.64 0.89 5.86
N VAL A 147 -10.87 0.43 6.07
CA VAL A 147 -11.26 -0.29 7.30
C VAL A 147 -11.82 -1.67 6.99
N ASN A 148 -11.76 -2.58 7.97
CA ASN A 148 -12.55 -3.80 7.92
C ASN A 148 -14.05 -3.48 8.05
N ARG A 149 -14.90 -4.43 7.70
CA ARG A 149 -16.35 -4.23 7.65
C ARG A 149 -16.96 -4.04 9.05
N GLY A 150 -16.37 -4.63 10.09
CA GLY A 150 -16.79 -4.44 11.48
C GLY A 150 -16.66 -2.97 11.90
N THR A 151 -15.43 -2.45 11.81
CA THR A 151 -15.12 -1.03 12.10
C THR A 151 -15.89 -0.09 11.17
N GLY A 152 -16.07 -0.48 9.91
CA GLY A 152 -16.94 0.22 8.97
C GLY A 152 -18.35 0.40 9.54
N PHE A 153 -18.98 -0.65 10.04
CA PHE A 153 -20.30 -0.57 10.65
C PHE A 153 -20.33 0.21 11.95
N ASP A 154 -19.27 0.16 12.75
CA ASP A 154 -19.22 0.88 14.02
C ASP A 154 -19.10 2.40 13.80
N ILE A 155 -18.28 2.82 12.84
CA ILE A 155 -18.24 4.21 12.36
C ILE A 155 -19.63 4.64 11.87
N ASP A 156 -20.31 3.80 11.07
CA ASP A 156 -21.63 4.13 10.55
C ASP A 156 -22.67 4.28 11.68
N LYS A 157 -22.66 3.41 12.69
CA LYS A 157 -23.55 3.53 13.86
C LYS A 157 -23.32 4.84 14.60
N VAL A 158 -22.06 5.23 14.82
CA VAL A 158 -21.71 6.48 15.49
C VAL A 158 -22.16 7.69 14.67
N LEU A 159 -21.94 7.68 13.35
CA LEU A 159 -22.39 8.76 12.46
C LEU A 159 -23.93 8.86 12.40
N ALA A 160 -24.62 7.72 12.40
CA ALA A 160 -26.08 7.65 12.37
C ALA A 160 -26.69 8.21 13.66
N ALA A 161 -26.10 7.87 14.82
CA ALA A 161 -26.54 8.37 16.12
C ALA A 161 -26.45 9.91 16.24
N GLN A 162 -25.61 10.55 15.44
CA GLN A 162 -25.42 12.01 15.41
C GLN A 162 -26.28 12.73 14.37
N ASN A 163 -27.17 12.02 13.64
CA ASN A 163 -27.82 12.53 12.42
C ASN A 163 -26.81 13.09 11.39
N ASN A 164 -25.57 12.60 11.41
CA ASN A 164 -24.51 13.05 10.53
C ASN A 164 -24.35 12.12 9.30
N PHE A 165 -25.27 11.18 9.13
CA PHE A 165 -25.32 10.29 7.97
C PHE A 165 -25.71 11.11 6.74
N GLY A 166 -24.77 11.30 5.81
CA GLY A 166 -25.00 12.08 4.59
C GLY A 166 -25.06 13.60 4.83
N SER A 167 -24.47 14.10 5.92
CA SER A 167 -24.32 15.56 6.09
C SER A 167 -23.36 16.08 5.02
N SER A 168 -23.92 16.97 4.20
CA SER A 168 -23.35 17.82 3.14
C SER A 168 -22.16 18.70 3.59
N GLY A 169 -21.20 18.11 4.29
CA GLY A 169 -20.10 18.83 4.95
C GLY A 169 -18.71 18.25 4.67
N ALA A 170 -18.58 17.01 4.19
CA ALA A 170 -17.31 16.49 3.71
C ALA A 170 -17.02 17.06 2.33
N SER A 171 -15.90 17.79 2.20
CA SER A 171 -15.40 18.20 0.88
C SER A 171 -14.81 16.97 0.20
N TYR A 172 -15.10 16.70 -1.08
CA TYR A 172 -14.54 15.58 -1.85
C TYR A 172 -13.31 16.03 -2.65
N GLY A 173 -12.37 16.77 -2.05
CA GLY A 173 -11.22 17.33 -2.76
C GLY A 173 -10.36 16.29 -3.46
N LEU A 174 -10.17 15.11 -2.86
CA LEU A 174 -9.47 13.98 -3.48
C LEU A 174 -10.09 13.51 -4.80
N PHE A 175 -11.40 13.72 -4.99
CA PHE A 175 -12.14 13.29 -6.17
C PHE A 175 -12.52 14.48 -7.06
N ASP A 176 -11.71 15.54 -7.08
CA ASP A 176 -11.99 16.79 -7.81
C ASP A 176 -13.34 17.44 -7.42
N ASN A 177 -13.78 17.22 -6.19
CA ASN A 177 -15.09 17.59 -5.64
C ASN A 177 -16.29 16.87 -6.29
N ASP A 178 -16.07 15.71 -6.90
CA ASP A 178 -17.11 14.85 -7.45
C ASP A 178 -17.54 13.76 -6.45
N GLU A 179 -18.66 13.99 -5.78
CA GLU A 179 -19.28 13.03 -4.86
C GLU A 179 -19.74 11.75 -5.57
N ASP A 180 -20.26 11.84 -6.79
CA ASP A 180 -20.74 10.68 -7.53
C ASP A 180 -19.58 9.76 -7.90
N MET A 181 -18.42 10.32 -8.25
CA MET A 181 -17.20 9.56 -8.49
C MET A 181 -16.72 8.83 -7.21
N ALA A 182 -16.74 9.51 -6.07
CA ALA A 182 -16.37 8.93 -4.79
C ALA A 182 -17.28 7.73 -4.43
N LEU A 183 -18.60 7.91 -4.58
CA LEU A 183 -19.59 6.87 -4.32
C LEU A 183 -19.45 5.67 -5.27
N ASN A 184 -19.18 5.91 -6.56
CA ASN A 184 -18.94 4.85 -7.55
C ASN A 184 -17.70 4.02 -7.22
N LEU A 185 -16.68 4.63 -6.63
CA LEU A 185 -15.48 3.95 -6.15
C LEU A 185 -15.64 3.32 -4.76
N GLY A 186 -16.82 3.43 -4.15
CA GLY A 186 -17.14 2.85 -2.85
C GLY A 186 -16.59 3.64 -1.67
N PHE A 187 -16.44 4.96 -1.80
CA PHE A 187 -16.07 5.85 -0.71
C PHE A 187 -17.29 6.61 -0.16
N SER A 188 -17.40 6.67 1.16
CA SER A 188 -18.37 7.50 1.87
C SER A 188 -17.65 8.56 2.70
N GLY A 189 -17.97 9.84 2.47
CA GLY A 189 -17.34 10.97 3.17
C GLY A 189 -18.02 11.32 4.50
N PHE A 190 -17.24 11.73 5.51
CA PHE A 190 -17.74 12.39 6.71
C PHE A 190 -16.70 13.38 7.29
N ARG A 191 -17.16 14.34 8.11
CA ARG A 191 -16.31 15.40 8.68
C ARG A 191 -16.36 15.44 10.20
N ILE A 192 -15.19 15.38 10.85
CA ILE A 192 -14.99 15.58 12.30
C ILE A 192 -13.66 16.32 12.51
N GLY A 193 -13.68 17.66 12.39
CA GLY A 193 -12.48 18.50 12.39
C GLY A 193 -11.65 18.38 11.09
N TYR A 194 -11.43 17.14 10.65
CA TYR A 194 -10.84 16.71 9.39
C TYR A 194 -11.90 16.09 8.48
N ASP A 195 -11.60 16.02 7.19
CA ASP A 195 -12.42 15.37 6.18
C ASP A 195 -11.91 13.93 5.97
N PHE A 196 -12.80 12.95 6.12
CA PHE A 196 -12.49 11.53 6.03
C PHE A 196 -13.29 10.87 4.91
N TYR A 197 -12.62 10.06 4.08
CA TYR A 197 -13.25 9.20 3.08
C TYR A 197 -13.11 7.73 3.48
N LYS A 198 -14.21 7.11 3.90
CA LYS A 198 -14.22 5.71 4.34
C LYS A 198 -14.47 4.77 3.17
N SER A 199 -13.71 3.68 3.08
CA SER A 199 -14.02 2.52 2.23
C SER A 199 -13.72 1.20 2.95
N ASP A 200 -14.55 0.20 2.68
CA ASP A 200 -14.37 -1.16 3.19
C ASP A 200 -13.26 -1.86 2.41
N TRP A 201 -12.16 -2.21 3.08
CA TRP A 201 -11.07 -2.94 2.44
C TRP A 201 -11.35 -4.45 2.47
N LYS A 202 -11.71 -5.03 1.31
CA LYS A 202 -12.00 -6.46 1.18
C LYS A 202 -10.88 -7.37 1.73
N TYR A 203 -9.62 -6.95 1.57
CA TYR A 203 -8.44 -7.68 2.05
C TYR A 203 -8.47 -8.00 3.56
N LEU A 204 -9.02 -7.11 4.37
CA LEU A 204 -9.11 -7.28 5.83
C LEU A 204 -10.29 -8.18 6.25
N ASN A 205 -11.22 -8.48 5.34
CA ASN A 205 -12.45 -9.21 5.64
C ASN A 205 -12.44 -10.65 5.12
N ASP A 206 -11.70 -10.92 4.05
CA ASP A 206 -11.68 -12.24 3.42
C ASP A 206 -10.88 -13.25 4.26
N ALA A 207 -11.47 -14.42 4.50
CA ALA A 207 -10.87 -15.49 5.30
C ALA A 207 -9.64 -16.13 4.63
N SER A 208 -9.54 -16.04 3.30
CA SER A 208 -8.39 -16.52 2.54
C SER A 208 -7.19 -15.57 2.60
N THR A 209 -7.41 -14.33 3.03
CA THR A 209 -6.38 -13.30 3.22
C THR A 209 -6.19 -13.00 4.71
N ARG A 210 -6.18 -11.73 5.13
CA ARG A 210 -5.91 -11.33 6.51
C ARG A 210 -7.12 -11.47 7.44
N GLY A 211 -8.33 -11.73 6.93
CA GLY A 211 -9.55 -11.80 7.76
C GLY A 211 -9.53 -12.87 8.85
N ASN A 212 -8.71 -13.91 8.71
CA ASN A 212 -8.51 -14.94 9.75
C ASN A 212 -7.37 -14.65 10.73
N ILE A 213 -6.45 -13.74 10.39
CA ILE A 213 -5.28 -13.42 11.23
C ILE A 213 -5.65 -12.33 12.26
N GLY A 214 -6.50 -11.38 11.87
CA GLY A 214 -6.92 -10.27 12.71
C GLY A 214 -5.80 -9.28 13.04
N GLY A 215 -6.04 -8.44 14.06
CA GLY A 215 -5.05 -7.52 14.63
C GLY A 215 -4.80 -6.23 13.83
N VAL A 216 -5.46 -6.04 12.68
CA VAL A 216 -5.53 -4.76 11.98
C VAL A 216 -6.97 -4.54 11.56
N ASP A 217 -7.58 -3.52 12.14
CA ASP A 217 -8.96 -3.12 11.90
C ASP A 217 -9.08 -2.09 10.78
N GLY A 218 -7.98 -1.41 10.45
CA GLY A 218 -7.94 -0.44 9.36
C GLY A 218 -6.69 0.42 9.35
N ILE A 219 -6.59 1.26 8.34
CA ILE A 219 -5.53 2.25 8.18
C ILE A 219 -6.09 3.57 7.66
N ILE A 220 -5.63 4.67 8.24
CA ILE A 220 -5.86 6.03 7.76
C ILE A 220 -4.62 6.49 6.99
N VAL A 221 -4.84 6.91 5.75
CA VAL A 221 -3.82 7.38 4.82
C VAL A 221 -4.10 8.84 4.46
N PRO A 222 -3.13 9.76 4.57
CA PRO A 222 -3.33 11.16 4.22
C PRO A 222 -3.54 11.33 2.71
N ALA A 223 -4.58 12.05 2.33
CA ALA A 223 -4.89 12.40 0.96
C ALA A 223 -4.13 13.67 0.56
N GLY A 224 -2.89 13.52 0.09
CA GLY A 224 -2.11 14.67 -0.35
C GLY A 224 -0.78 14.34 -1.02
N THR A 225 -0.02 15.38 -1.32
CA THR A 225 1.33 15.27 -1.87
C THR A 225 2.30 16.14 -1.10
N MET A 226 3.55 15.71 -1.03
CA MET A 226 4.67 16.52 -0.55
C MET A 226 5.53 16.97 -1.73
N THR A 227 6.03 18.19 -1.65
CA THR A 227 7.04 18.68 -2.59
C THR A 227 8.41 18.18 -2.15
N VAL A 228 9.02 17.33 -2.98
CA VAL A 228 10.36 16.77 -2.77
C VAL A 228 11.30 17.37 -3.81
N TYR A 229 12.48 17.82 -3.38
CA TYR A 229 13.52 18.25 -4.32
C TYR A 229 14.24 17.04 -4.89
N ASP A 230 14.11 16.83 -6.20
CA ASP A 230 14.86 15.79 -6.90
C ASP A 230 16.23 16.34 -7.29
N GLN A 231 17.27 15.88 -6.59
CA GLN A 231 18.65 16.32 -6.84
C GLN A 231 19.18 15.91 -8.21
N VAL A 232 18.64 14.85 -8.83
CA VAL A 232 19.10 14.37 -10.15
C VAL A 232 18.52 15.25 -11.26
N LEU A 233 17.25 15.66 -11.12
CA LEU A 233 16.57 16.52 -12.09
C LEU A 233 16.73 18.02 -11.79
N GLY A 234 17.22 18.36 -10.59
CA GLY A 234 17.43 19.74 -10.14
C GLY A 234 16.12 20.53 -9.93
N GLN A 235 14.99 19.84 -9.79
CA GLN A 235 13.65 20.44 -9.75
C GLN A 235 12.82 19.88 -8.59
N ASN A 236 11.84 20.68 -8.15
CA ASN A 236 10.83 20.25 -7.19
C ASN A 236 9.83 19.31 -7.88
N ALA A 237 9.62 18.13 -7.32
CA ALA A 237 8.62 17.16 -7.76
C ALA A 237 7.58 16.96 -6.66
N GLN A 238 6.29 16.96 -7.01
CA GLN A 238 5.24 16.55 -6.09
C GLN A 238 5.17 15.03 -6.05
N ARG A 239 5.23 14.45 -4.85
CA ARG A 239 5.16 13.01 -4.61
C ARG A 239 4.05 12.70 -3.61
N PRO A 240 3.20 11.68 -3.86
CA PRO A 240 2.24 11.21 -2.86
C PRO A 240 2.94 10.66 -1.61
N PHE A 241 2.27 10.76 -0.45
CA PHE A 241 2.77 10.23 0.82
C PHE A 241 3.01 8.73 0.77
N LEU A 242 2.14 8.02 0.06
CA LEU A 242 2.24 6.60 -0.17
C LEU A 242 2.48 6.35 -1.66
N HIS A 243 3.62 5.79 -2.00
CA HIS A 243 3.91 5.38 -3.38
C HIS A 243 4.85 4.18 -3.42
N VAL A 244 4.80 3.46 -4.53
CA VAL A 244 5.72 2.34 -4.81
C VAL A 244 6.82 2.84 -5.74
N ARG A 245 8.08 2.54 -5.39
CA ARG A 245 9.22 2.80 -6.26
C ARG A 245 9.64 1.52 -6.96
N TYR A 246 9.99 1.67 -8.23
CA TYR A 246 10.51 0.62 -9.08
C TYR A 246 11.92 0.98 -9.52
N ARG A 247 12.74 -0.02 -9.79
CA ARG A 247 14.04 0.21 -10.42
C ARG A 247 13.85 0.39 -11.92
N GLN A 248 14.13 1.59 -12.41
CA GLN A 248 14.03 1.94 -13.81
C GLN A 248 15.31 2.64 -14.28
N SER A 249 15.75 2.31 -15.48
CA SER A 249 16.79 3.00 -16.25
C SER A 249 16.24 3.33 -17.65
N ALA A 250 17.01 4.06 -18.45
CA ALA A 250 16.61 4.35 -19.83
C ALA A 250 16.47 3.08 -20.71
N SER A 251 17.12 1.98 -20.33
CA SER A 251 17.12 0.72 -21.08
C SER A 251 16.31 -0.40 -20.43
N GLU A 252 15.99 -0.30 -19.14
CA GLU A 252 15.32 -1.38 -18.40
C GLU A 252 14.28 -0.83 -17.43
N ASP A 253 13.08 -1.39 -17.50
CA ASP A 253 12.00 -1.14 -16.53
C ASP A 253 11.67 -2.45 -15.81
N ARG A 254 11.78 -2.44 -14.47
CA ARG A 254 11.48 -3.59 -13.60
C ARG A 254 10.15 -3.46 -12.87
N LYS A 255 9.27 -2.54 -13.30
CA LYS A 255 7.90 -2.42 -12.78
C LYS A 255 7.13 -3.72 -12.98
N TYR A 256 7.05 -4.21 -14.21
CA TYR A 256 6.43 -5.47 -14.55
C TYR A 256 7.04 -6.00 -15.83
N LYS A 257 7.72 -7.15 -15.74
CA LYS A 257 8.32 -7.79 -16.91
C LYS A 257 7.80 -9.21 -17.01
N ASN A 258 7.33 -9.56 -18.20
CA ASN A 258 7.00 -10.93 -18.56
C ASN A 258 7.71 -11.34 -19.85
N TRP A 259 8.03 -12.62 -19.97
CA TRP A 259 8.57 -13.19 -21.20
C TRP A 259 8.21 -14.66 -21.29
N VAL A 260 8.19 -15.18 -22.51
CA VAL A 260 7.88 -16.59 -22.79
C VAL A 260 9.15 -17.25 -23.33
N THR A 261 9.50 -18.41 -22.78
CA THR A 261 10.59 -19.27 -23.26
C THR A 261 10.10 -20.69 -23.53
N GLY A 262 10.77 -21.41 -24.43
CA GLY A 262 10.41 -22.79 -24.77
C GLY A 262 10.45 -23.11 -26.25
N SER A 263 10.01 -24.32 -26.60
CA SER A 263 9.82 -24.77 -28.00
C SER A 263 8.36 -25.11 -28.34
N ALA A 264 7.43 -25.00 -27.39
CA ALA A 264 6.04 -25.39 -27.57
C ALA A 264 5.06 -24.19 -27.53
N GLY A 265 3.96 -24.28 -28.27
CA GLY A 265 2.92 -23.24 -28.31
C GLY A 265 3.38 -21.94 -28.98
N SER A 266 3.09 -20.80 -28.35
CA SER A 266 3.49 -19.45 -28.82
C SER A 266 4.92 -19.07 -28.41
N ALA A 267 5.64 -19.97 -27.73
CA ALA A 267 7.04 -19.75 -27.41
C ALA A 267 7.84 -19.76 -28.72
N GLY A 268 8.36 -18.60 -29.13
CA GLY A 268 9.34 -18.55 -30.21
C GLY A 268 10.51 -19.43 -29.80
N MET A 269 10.83 -20.46 -30.61
CA MET A 269 11.78 -21.55 -30.33
C MET A 269 13.09 -21.04 -29.70
N SER A 270 13.08 -20.88 -28.39
CA SER A 270 14.09 -20.14 -27.62
C SER A 270 14.91 -21.07 -26.74
N SER A 271 14.50 -22.33 -26.64
CA SER A 271 15.24 -23.42 -26.02
C SER A 271 14.78 -24.76 -26.58
N ASP A 272 15.60 -25.81 -26.42
CA ASP A 272 15.27 -27.19 -26.81
C ASP A 272 14.27 -27.89 -25.86
N LEU A 273 13.78 -27.18 -24.83
CA LEU A 273 12.82 -27.70 -23.87
C LEU A 273 11.40 -27.77 -24.47
N ASP A 274 10.83 -28.98 -24.53
CA ASP A 274 9.44 -29.26 -24.95
C ASP A 274 8.41 -28.80 -23.91
N ALA A 275 8.42 -27.50 -23.60
CA ALA A 275 7.49 -26.84 -22.70
C ALA A 275 7.32 -25.38 -23.13
N MET A 276 6.20 -24.78 -22.76
CA MET A 276 6.00 -23.33 -22.76
C MET A 276 6.15 -22.83 -21.33
N GLN A 277 7.11 -21.93 -21.09
CA GLN A 277 7.32 -21.29 -19.81
C GLN A 277 7.02 -19.80 -19.91
N VAL A 278 6.14 -19.30 -19.05
CA VAL A 278 5.86 -17.87 -18.90
C VAL A 278 6.47 -17.42 -17.58
N HIS A 279 7.39 -16.46 -17.67
CA HIS A 279 8.09 -15.91 -16.51
C HIS A 279 7.56 -14.53 -16.20
N PHE A 280 7.45 -14.22 -14.91
CA PHE A 280 7.09 -12.91 -14.39
C PHE A 280 8.18 -12.40 -13.45
N LEU A 281 8.47 -11.11 -13.53
CA LEU A 281 9.49 -10.45 -12.73
C LEU A 281 9.05 -9.02 -12.38
N SER A 282 9.21 -8.66 -11.11
CA SER A 282 9.08 -7.29 -10.65
C SER A 282 10.10 -6.98 -9.56
N GLU A 283 10.60 -5.74 -9.53
CA GLU A 283 11.40 -5.22 -8.43
C GLU A 283 10.79 -3.92 -7.91
N ARG A 284 10.38 -3.93 -6.64
CA ARG A 284 9.63 -2.82 -6.04
C ARG A 284 9.90 -2.66 -4.53
N CYS A 285 9.71 -1.44 -4.03
CA CYS A 285 9.59 -1.15 -2.59
C CYS A 285 8.50 -0.12 -2.33
N LEU A 286 7.87 -0.23 -1.16
CA LEU A 286 6.94 0.78 -0.67
C LEU A 286 7.70 1.93 -0.03
N VAL A 287 7.22 3.15 -0.27
CA VAL A 287 7.69 4.36 0.40
C VAL A 287 6.51 5.02 1.10
N THR A 288 6.61 5.10 2.42
CA THR A 288 5.69 5.81 3.30
C THR A 288 6.38 7.07 3.80
N MET A 289 6.18 8.19 3.10
CA MET A 289 6.69 9.49 3.52
C MET A 289 5.80 10.03 4.65
N GLY A 290 6.40 10.69 5.65
CA GLY A 290 5.63 11.27 6.76
C GLY A 290 4.75 10.23 7.47
N ALA A 291 5.33 9.10 7.87
CA ALA A 291 4.60 8.00 8.52
C ALA A 291 3.79 8.43 9.75
N ASN A 292 4.18 9.53 10.41
CA ASN A 292 3.45 10.14 11.51
C ASN A 292 2.03 10.62 11.13
N ASN A 293 1.78 10.93 9.85
CA ASN A 293 0.45 11.30 9.37
C ASN A 293 -0.46 10.09 9.11
N PHE A 294 0.03 8.87 9.30
CA PHE A 294 -0.74 7.64 9.14
C PHE A 294 -1.20 7.14 10.50
N ILE A 295 -2.40 6.55 10.54
CA ILE A 295 -2.93 5.91 11.73
C ILE A 295 -3.27 4.46 11.41
N LEU A 296 -2.67 3.52 12.13
CA LEU A 296 -3.05 2.10 12.10
C LEU A 296 -4.08 1.83 13.20
N MET A 297 -5.18 1.15 12.85
CA MET A 297 -6.20 0.69 13.79
C MET A 297 -6.01 -0.79 14.08
N GLN A 298 -6.05 -1.18 15.35
CA GLN A 298 -5.83 -2.55 15.82
C GLN A 298 -6.80 -2.98 16.93
#